data_AF-A0A3M0WCZ4-F1
#
_entry.id   AF-A0A3M0WCZ4-F1
#
_cell.length_a   1.000
_cell.length_b   1.000
_cell.length_c   1.000
_cell.angle_alpha   90.00
_cell.angle_beta   90.00
_cell.angle_gamma   90.00
#
_symmetry.space_group_name_H-M   'P 1'
#
loop_
_entity.id
_entity.type
_entity.pdbx_description
1 polymer ?
#
loop_
_entity_poly.entity_id
_entity_poly.type
_entity_poly.pdbx_seq_one_letter_code
_entity_poly.pdbx_strand_id
1 'polypeptide(L)'
;MSATPQPLVIQPGRSLGWITLGSSLYSVICRLKAQPDLYPNLDLAYSSAQPLSEAVIVTVPSTGLRLRFDGPDQRLRLIEVYDFSKATMTYHNIEVVRKPKVSNDPAVPETPALGPSFRHVYQRLVGPAYEGEYIAPSPGHATGTYVLSYPGLAFSFPIQHKSWSARADFVRMLDSSAAGPAKSLAIFSGPSWPEARPGLFTATPPYPRSTALIGKLAENAPDEVDEVRLYSAGKVEFIRRASPAVLVQLGESTAQDLVAEFGPPDAVYRKHDNRLSIHAAAASSGRRRPSVSPGLDPHTVETDHRSSQSYTDSSDADIISVGKQNDVQTACFYNYFHHGFDALVSPPKSRSPAFPGQELAASSDNHSVQPVVTKLFLHGNVPGSYVFNRHRRCRWKIIHPSNPNSDRLNSETPFSDLRLRLGHLWQELYEDEEEQKKMQRAMVLNRGWDESPDSSVELLGGFEDGYEAATQTVRMSNEISTELNNTDLYGFPGMLFEVLKNDAISCLTVY
;
A
#
# COMPACT_ATOMS: atom_id res chain seq x y z
N MET A 1 26.74 9.04 -17.35
CA MET A 1 27.59 7.88 -17.01
C MET A 1 26.73 6.93 -16.20
N SER A 2 26.27 5.82 -16.78
CA SER A 2 25.46 4.84 -16.06
C SER A 2 26.35 4.14 -15.04
N ALA A 3 26.12 4.37 -13.76
CA ALA A 3 26.78 3.61 -12.71
C ALA A 3 26.42 2.14 -12.90
N THR A 4 27.42 1.28 -13.11
CA THR A 4 27.21 -0.17 -13.11
C THR A 4 26.44 -0.55 -11.84
N PRO A 5 25.28 -1.21 -11.95
CA PRO A 5 24.44 -1.50 -10.79
C PRO A 5 25.25 -2.35 -9.80
N GLN A 6 25.31 -1.90 -8.54
CA GLN A 6 25.97 -2.66 -7.49
C GLN A 6 25.31 -4.04 -7.34
N PRO A 7 26.09 -5.10 -7.05
CA PRO A 7 25.53 -6.43 -6.88
C PRO A 7 24.59 -6.48 -5.67
N LEU A 8 23.47 -7.18 -5.81
CA LEU A 8 22.52 -7.41 -4.73
C LEU A 8 23.12 -8.39 -3.71
N VAL A 9 23.25 -7.95 -2.46
CA VAL A 9 23.83 -8.77 -1.39
C VAL A 9 22.73 -9.61 -0.74
N ILE A 10 22.92 -10.93 -0.69
CA ILE A 10 22.00 -11.85 -0.01
C ILE A 10 22.29 -11.83 1.49
N GLN A 11 21.24 -11.68 2.29
CA GLN A 11 21.24 -11.96 3.72
C GLN A 11 20.20 -13.07 4.01
N PRO A 12 20.65 -14.29 4.33
CA PRO A 12 19.78 -15.43 4.62
C PRO A 12 18.70 -15.08 5.64
N GLY A 13 17.45 -15.41 5.30
CA GLY A 13 16.29 -15.14 6.14
C GLY A 13 15.99 -13.68 6.44
N ARG A 14 16.61 -12.74 5.70
CA ARG A 14 16.48 -11.30 5.95
C ARG A 14 16.19 -10.51 4.68
N SER A 15 17.13 -10.45 3.73
CA SER A 15 17.03 -9.49 2.62
C SER A 15 17.80 -9.90 1.37
N LEU A 16 17.48 -9.19 0.28
CA LEU A 16 18.28 -9.10 -0.93
C LEU A 16 18.56 -7.63 -1.23
N GLY A 17 19.79 -7.19 -0.94
CA GLY A 17 20.15 -5.78 -0.96
C GLY A 17 19.28 -4.99 0.01
N TRP A 18 18.53 -4.01 -0.50
CA TRP A 18 17.61 -3.21 0.31
C TRP A 18 16.23 -3.86 0.49
N ILE A 19 15.88 -4.86 -0.34
CA ILE A 19 14.58 -5.52 -0.32
C ILE A 19 14.57 -6.49 0.87
N THR A 20 13.77 -6.17 1.89
CA THR A 20 13.87 -6.87 3.17
C THR A 20 12.55 -7.53 3.55
N LEU A 21 12.63 -8.77 4.05
CA LEU A 21 11.48 -9.49 4.59
C LEU A 21 10.81 -8.65 5.70
N GLY A 22 9.48 -8.62 5.69
CA GLY A 22 8.68 -7.79 6.58
C GLY A 22 8.49 -6.33 6.13
N SER A 23 9.13 -5.87 5.05
CA SER A 23 8.81 -4.57 4.46
C SER A 23 7.39 -4.54 3.90
N SER A 24 6.72 -3.38 4.00
CA SER A 24 5.37 -3.21 3.45
C SER A 24 5.37 -3.24 1.91
N LEU A 25 4.29 -3.75 1.33
CA LEU A 25 4.03 -3.68 -0.11
C LEU A 25 4.12 -2.25 -0.63
N TYR A 26 3.54 -1.31 0.13
CA TYR A 26 3.60 0.11 -0.17
C TYR A 26 5.04 0.62 -0.30
N SER A 27 5.86 0.44 0.74
CA SER A 27 7.24 0.92 0.77
C SER A 27 8.11 0.30 -0.33
N VAL A 28 7.93 -1.00 -0.60
CA VAL A 28 8.69 -1.70 -1.65
C VAL A 28 8.30 -1.18 -3.03
N ILE A 29 7.00 -1.10 -3.35
CA ILE A 29 6.55 -0.60 -4.66
C ILE A 29 6.93 0.87 -4.83
N CYS A 30 6.75 1.72 -3.81
CA CYS A 30 7.14 3.14 -3.88
C CYS A 30 8.63 3.30 -4.19
N ARG A 31 9.50 2.50 -3.55
CA ARG A 31 10.94 2.54 -3.81
C ARG A 31 11.33 2.01 -5.19
N LEU A 32 10.64 0.98 -5.70
CA LEU A 32 10.82 0.52 -7.08
C LEU A 32 10.40 1.60 -8.08
N LYS A 33 9.22 2.22 -7.88
CA LYS A 33 8.69 3.30 -8.73
C LYS A 33 9.55 4.56 -8.71
N ALA A 34 10.29 4.81 -7.62
CA ALA A 34 11.23 5.93 -7.51
C ALA A 34 12.49 5.75 -8.38
N GLN A 35 12.71 4.57 -8.97
CA GLN A 35 13.86 4.28 -9.82
C GLN A 35 13.41 3.67 -11.17
N PRO A 36 12.69 4.43 -12.02
CA PRO A 36 12.11 3.92 -13.26
C PRO A 36 13.16 3.41 -14.26
N ASP A 37 14.38 3.97 -14.22
CA ASP A 37 15.49 3.52 -15.08
C ASP A 37 15.94 2.08 -14.76
N LEU A 38 15.87 1.69 -13.48
CA LEU A 38 16.24 0.34 -13.02
C LEU A 38 15.05 -0.63 -13.06
N TYR A 39 13.85 -0.11 -12.83
CA TYR A 39 12.61 -0.87 -12.70
C TYR A 39 11.53 -0.29 -13.62
N PRO A 40 11.67 -0.43 -14.96
CA PRO A 40 10.76 0.21 -15.90
C PRO A 40 9.35 -0.39 -15.88
N ASN A 41 9.23 -1.69 -15.56
CA ASN A 41 7.96 -2.40 -15.52
C ASN A 41 7.88 -3.24 -14.25
N LEU A 42 6.69 -3.29 -13.66
CA LEU A 42 6.33 -4.10 -12.50
C LEU A 42 5.04 -4.85 -12.83
N ASP A 43 5.05 -6.19 -12.70
CA ASP A 43 3.86 -6.99 -12.89
C ASP A 43 3.24 -7.31 -11.54
N LEU A 44 1.97 -6.96 -11.36
CA LEU A 44 1.21 -7.23 -10.14
C LEU A 44 0.22 -8.37 -10.39
N ALA A 45 0.28 -9.41 -9.56
CA ALA A 45 -0.70 -10.48 -9.54
C ALA A 45 -1.33 -10.62 -8.14
N TYR A 46 -2.66 -10.72 -8.10
CA TYR A 46 -3.46 -10.84 -6.89
C TYR A 46 -4.76 -11.59 -7.18
N SER A 47 -5.41 -12.09 -6.13
CA SER A 47 -6.75 -12.67 -6.23
C SER A 47 -7.80 -11.56 -6.29
N SER A 48 -8.53 -11.42 -7.39
CA SER A 48 -9.64 -10.46 -7.48
C SER A 48 -10.80 -10.80 -6.54
N ALA A 49 -10.99 -12.08 -6.21
CA ALA A 49 -12.02 -12.53 -5.29
C ALA A 49 -11.64 -12.35 -3.81
N GLN A 50 -10.36 -12.47 -3.47
CA GLN A 50 -9.87 -12.42 -2.09
C GLN A 50 -8.57 -11.60 -1.97
N PRO A 51 -8.60 -10.30 -2.31
CA PRO A 51 -7.39 -9.48 -2.44
C PRO A 51 -6.68 -9.16 -1.12
N LEU A 52 -7.36 -9.37 0.02
CA LEU A 52 -6.85 -9.10 1.37
C LEU A 52 -6.51 -10.38 2.16
N SER A 53 -6.83 -11.56 1.62
CA SER A 53 -6.54 -12.84 2.28
C SER A 53 -5.42 -13.58 1.56
N GLU A 54 -5.46 -13.58 0.23
CA GLU A 54 -4.46 -14.24 -0.61
C GLU A 54 -3.20 -13.37 -0.80
N ALA A 55 -2.08 -14.03 -1.09
CA ALA A 55 -0.81 -13.35 -1.26
C ALA A 55 -0.80 -12.43 -2.50
N VAL A 56 -0.18 -11.26 -2.35
CA VAL A 56 0.06 -10.33 -3.46
C VAL A 56 1.47 -10.58 -4.02
N ILE A 57 1.59 -10.70 -5.34
CA ILE A 57 2.84 -11.02 -6.02
C ILE A 57 3.25 -9.83 -6.88
N VAL A 58 4.47 -9.32 -6.63
CA VAL A 58 5.11 -8.30 -7.47
C VAL A 58 6.28 -8.96 -8.19
N THR A 59 6.18 -9.07 -9.51
CA THR A 59 7.29 -9.51 -10.36
C THR A 59 8.04 -8.29 -10.88
N VAL A 60 9.37 -8.34 -10.82
CA VAL A 60 10.28 -7.29 -11.28
C VAL A 60 11.14 -7.88 -12.40
N PRO A 61 10.65 -7.88 -13.66
CA PRO A 61 11.30 -8.59 -14.77
C PRO A 61 12.71 -8.09 -15.08
N SER A 62 12.98 -6.80 -14.89
CA SER A 62 14.29 -6.20 -15.13
C SER A 62 15.39 -6.80 -14.27
N THR A 63 15.05 -7.30 -13.08
CA THR A 63 16.00 -7.92 -12.14
C THR A 63 15.79 -9.42 -11.94
N GLY A 64 14.81 -10.03 -12.60
CA GLY A 64 14.52 -11.47 -12.44
C GLY A 64 14.02 -11.83 -11.04
N LEU A 65 13.36 -10.89 -10.36
CA LEU A 65 12.89 -11.04 -8.98
C LEU A 65 11.38 -11.20 -8.92
N ARG A 66 10.91 -11.99 -7.97
CA ARG A 66 9.50 -12.13 -7.61
C ARG A 66 9.36 -11.96 -6.10
N LEU A 67 8.55 -11.00 -5.70
CA LEU A 67 8.33 -10.61 -4.31
C LEU A 67 6.91 -10.99 -3.92
N ARG A 68 6.74 -11.72 -2.82
CA ARG A 68 5.42 -12.20 -2.39
C ARG A 68 5.09 -11.68 -1.01
N PHE A 69 3.96 -10.99 -0.92
CA PHE A 69 3.45 -10.34 0.27
C PHE A 69 2.26 -11.13 0.82
N ASP A 70 2.06 -11.18 2.13
CA ASP A 70 0.80 -11.70 2.68
C ASP A 70 -0.37 -10.79 2.31
N GLY A 71 -1.60 -11.32 2.38
CA GLY A 71 -2.80 -10.53 2.13
C GLY A 71 -3.09 -9.53 3.26
N PRO A 72 -3.22 -9.98 4.52
CA PRO A 72 -3.76 -9.15 5.60
C PRO A 72 -2.92 -7.93 5.99
N ASP A 73 -1.60 -8.08 6.16
CA ASP A 73 -0.69 -6.99 6.57
C ASP A 73 0.18 -6.48 5.41
N GLN A 74 0.06 -7.09 4.23
CA GLN A 74 0.81 -6.73 3.02
C GLN A 74 2.32 -6.61 3.25
N ARG A 75 2.90 -7.60 3.93
CA ARG A 75 4.32 -7.69 4.25
C ARG A 75 5.02 -8.69 3.39
N LEU A 76 6.21 -8.33 2.95
CA LEU A 76 7.07 -9.19 2.17
C LEU A 76 7.43 -10.46 2.97
N ARG A 77 6.94 -11.61 2.53
CA ARG A 77 7.17 -12.92 3.16
C ARG A 77 8.23 -13.75 2.45
N LEU A 78 8.39 -13.51 1.15
CA LEU A 78 9.27 -14.31 0.30
C LEU A 78 9.86 -13.45 -0.83
N ILE A 79 11.18 -13.51 -0.95
CA ILE A 79 11.95 -12.96 -2.07
C ILE A 79 12.43 -14.14 -2.91
N GLU A 80 12.02 -14.20 -4.16
CA GLU A 80 12.43 -15.23 -5.11
C GLU A 80 13.27 -14.59 -6.21
N VAL A 81 14.40 -15.22 -6.52
CA VAL A 81 15.12 -14.98 -7.77
C VAL A 81 14.75 -16.11 -8.71
N TYR A 82 14.08 -15.78 -9.81
CA TYR A 82 13.64 -16.75 -10.80
C TYR A 82 14.46 -16.69 -12.09
N ASP A 83 15.25 -15.63 -12.27
CA ASP A 83 16.17 -15.48 -13.40
C ASP A 83 17.48 -14.85 -12.92
N PHE A 84 18.50 -15.69 -12.73
CA PHE A 84 19.81 -15.25 -12.26
C PHE A 84 20.61 -14.45 -13.31
N SER A 85 20.17 -14.41 -14.57
CA SER A 85 20.86 -13.66 -15.63
C SER A 85 20.60 -12.15 -15.56
N LYS A 86 19.58 -11.73 -14.82
CA LYS A 86 19.08 -10.34 -14.81
C LYS A 86 19.72 -9.46 -13.76
N ALA A 87 20.23 -10.03 -12.68
CA ALA A 87 20.86 -9.28 -11.60
C ALA A 87 22.11 -9.99 -11.09
N THR A 88 23.19 -9.23 -10.88
CA THR A 88 24.37 -9.78 -10.20
C THR A 88 24.09 -9.85 -8.71
N MET A 89 24.38 -10.99 -8.09
CA MET A 89 24.14 -11.23 -6.67
C MET A 89 25.38 -11.78 -5.98
N THR A 90 25.56 -11.45 -4.70
CA THR A 90 26.66 -11.96 -3.88
C THR A 90 26.18 -12.45 -2.52
N TYR A 91 26.88 -13.44 -1.98
CA TYR A 91 26.72 -13.91 -0.60
C TYR A 91 28.11 -14.04 0.03
N HIS A 92 28.35 -13.38 1.16
CA HIS A 92 29.69 -13.25 1.77
C HIS A 92 30.80 -12.87 0.76
N ASN A 93 30.53 -11.89 -0.11
CA ASN A 93 31.43 -11.43 -1.19
C ASN A 93 31.74 -12.47 -2.28
N ILE A 94 31.02 -13.59 -2.32
CA ILE A 94 31.13 -14.62 -3.36
C ILE A 94 29.96 -14.43 -4.33
N GLU A 95 30.23 -14.34 -5.64
CA GLU A 95 29.19 -14.27 -6.67
C GLU A 95 28.34 -15.55 -6.64
N VAL A 96 27.01 -15.38 -6.66
CA VAL A 96 26.05 -16.49 -6.64
C VAL A 96 26.20 -17.30 -7.92
N VAL A 97 26.16 -16.65 -9.08
CA VAL A 97 26.45 -17.29 -10.37
C VAL A 97 27.91 -17.08 -10.69
N ARG A 98 28.64 -18.18 -10.85
CA ARG A 98 30.03 -18.11 -11.28
C ARG A 98 30.09 -17.67 -12.74
N LYS A 99 30.75 -16.54 -13.01
CA LYS A 99 31.13 -16.17 -14.38
C LYS A 99 32.02 -17.26 -14.99
N PRO A 100 31.73 -17.72 -16.22
CA PRO A 100 32.64 -18.61 -16.94
C PRO A 100 34.04 -17.99 -16.92
N LYS A 101 35.08 -18.80 -16.72
CA LYS A 101 36.44 -18.32 -17.00
C LYS A 101 36.46 -18.02 -18.50
N VAL A 102 36.68 -16.76 -18.87
CA VAL A 102 36.90 -16.36 -20.26
C VAL A 102 38.03 -17.24 -20.78
N SER A 103 37.70 -18.21 -21.63
CA SER A 103 38.71 -18.96 -22.37
C SER A 103 39.25 -18.01 -23.43
N ASN A 104 40.56 -17.84 -23.50
CA ASN A 104 41.23 -17.09 -24.58
C ASN A 104 41.07 -17.74 -25.98
N ASP A 105 40.19 -18.74 -26.10
CA ASP A 105 39.96 -19.49 -27.31
C ASP A 105 38.62 -19.04 -27.93
N PRO A 106 38.65 -18.21 -28.99
CA PRO A 106 37.45 -17.59 -29.58
C PRO A 106 36.51 -18.59 -30.27
N ALA A 107 36.86 -19.88 -30.31
CA ALA A 107 36.09 -20.93 -30.96
C ALA A 107 35.06 -21.64 -30.05
N VAL A 108 35.09 -21.41 -28.73
CA VAL A 108 34.11 -22.01 -27.80
C VAL A 108 33.04 -20.97 -27.46
N PRO A 109 31.78 -21.12 -27.90
CA PRO A 109 30.72 -20.20 -27.50
C PRO A 109 30.56 -20.24 -25.98
N GLU A 110 30.73 -19.09 -25.33
CA GLU A 110 30.47 -18.94 -23.89
C GLU A 110 29.01 -19.30 -23.63
N THR A 111 28.77 -20.45 -23.02
CA THR A 111 27.41 -20.84 -22.65
C THR A 111 27.00 -19.99 -21.44
N PRO A 112 25.98 -19.13 -21.54
CA PRO A 112 25.57 -18.30 -20.43
C PRO A 112 25.15 -19.19 -19.26
N ALA A 113 25.72 -18.95 -18.08
CA ALA A 113 25.36 -19.70 -16.89
C ALA A 113 23.92 -19.36 -16.49
N LEU A 114 23.02 -20.32 -16.66
CA LEU A 114 21.58 -20.16 -16.37
C LEU A 114 21.27 -20.03 -14.87
N GLY A 115 22.23 -20.37 -14.01
CA GLY A 115 22.11 -20.31 -12.55
C GLY A 115 23.31 -20.96 -11.87
N PRO A 116 23.37 -20.95 -10.52
CA PRO A 116 24.45 -21.58 -9.77
C PRO A 116 24.36 -23.11 -9.85
N SER A 117 25.48 -23.77 -10.10
CA SER A 117 25.54 -25.24 -10.02
C SER A 117 25.48 -25.72 -8.55
N PHE A 118 24.98 -26.93 -8.33
CA PHE A 118 24.94 -27.52 -6.99
C PHE A 118 26.32 -27.50 -6.32
N ARG A 119 27.36 -27.90 -7.05
CA ARG A 119 28.75 -27.90 -6.56
C ARG A 119 29.20 -26.52 -6.07
N HIS A 120 28.85 -25.45 -6.80
CA HIS A 120 29.18 -24.08 -6.39
C HIS A 120 28.44 -23.69 -5.12
N VAL A 121 27.14 -23.98 -5.04
CA VAL A 121 26.33 -23.70 -3.83
C VAL A 121 26.88 -24.44 -2.61
N TYR A 122 27.13 -25.75 -2.76
CA TYR A 122 27.50 -26.65 -1.67
C TYR A 122 28.96 -26.49 -1.20
N GLN A 123 29.91 -26.24 -2.11
CA GLN A 123 31.34 -26.24 -1.77
C GLN A 123 31.94 -24.84 -1.57
N ARG A 124 31.31 -23.79 -2.14
CA ARG A 124 31.89 -22.44 -2.17
C ARG A 124 30.97 -21.38 -1.59
N LEU A 125 29.68 -21.44 -1.89
CA LEU A 125 28.75 -20.36 -1.54
C LEU A 125 28.23 -20.48 -0.10
N VAL A 126 27.55 -21.59 0.22
CA VAL A 126 26.84 -21.75 1.51
C VAL A 126 27.49 -22.81 2.39
N GLY A 127 27.77 -23.99 1.83
CA GLY A 127 28.37 -25.10 2.57
C GLY A 127 27.50 -26.36 2.57
N PRO A 128 27.85 -27.36 3.40
CA PRO A 128 27.06 -28.57 3.57
C PRO A 128 25.63 -28.28 4.03
N ALA A 129 24.68 -29.06 3.52
CA ALA A 129 23.27 -28.98 3.86
C ALA A 129 22.74 -30.34 4.33
N TYR A 130 21.64 -30.33 5.06
CA TYR A 130 20.83 -31.52 5.29
C TYR A 130 20.06 -31.88 4.00
N GLU A 131 19.47 -33.08 4.00
CA GLU A 131 18.60 -33.50 2.91
C GLU A 131 17.44 -32.51 2.71
N GLY A 132 17.16 -32.18 1.45
CA GLY A 132 16.08 -31.32 1.02
C GLY A 132 14.81 -32.07 0.64
N GLU A 133 13.85 -31.32 0.09
CA GLU A 133 12.55 -31.84 -0.35
C GLU A 133 12.57 -32.10 -1.86
N TYR A 134 12.11 -33.27 -2.30
CA TYR A 134 11.84 -33.54 -3.71
C TYR A 134 10.36 -33.35 -4.03
N ILE A 135 10.09 -32.55 -5.04
CA ILE A 135 8.77 -32.29 -5.61
C ILE A 135 8.71 -32.99 -6.97
N ALA A 136 7.85 -34.00 -7.07
CA ALA A 136 7.65 -34.75 -8.31
C ALA A 136 7.08 -33.85 -9.43
N PRO A 137 7.41 -34.11 -10.70
CA PRO A 137 6.81 -33.41 -11.82
C PRO A 137 5.30 -33.64 -11.89
N SER A 138 4.57 -32.69 -12.48
CA SER A 138 3.20 -32.94 -12.94
C SER A 138 3.17 -34.08 -13.97
N PRO A 139 2.05 -34.83 -14.09
CA PRO A 139 1.92 -35.91 -15.07
C PRO A 139 2.34 -35.44 -16.48
N GLY A 140 3.14 -36.25 -17.18
CA GLY A 140 3.67 -35.95 -18.51
C GLY A 140 4.98 -35.16 -18.54
N HIS A 141 5.47 -34.64 -17.41
CA HIS A 141 6.78 -33.96 -17.34
C HIS A 141 7.86 -34.91 -16.81
N ALA A 142 9.06 -34.84 -17.39
CA ALA A 142 10.17 -35.73 -17.04
C ALA A 142 11.09 -35.18 -15.93
N THR A 143 10.87 -33.94 -15.48
CA THR A 143 11.78 -33.22 -14.57
C THR A 143 11.04 -32.74 -13.33
N GLY A 144 11.40 -33.27 -12.17
CA GLY A 144 10.96 -32.76 -10.88
C GLY A 144 11.88 -31.66 -10.34
N THR A 145 11.57 -31.18 -9.15
CA THR A 145 12.33 -30.12 -8.48
C THR A 145 12.85 -30.63 -7.15
N TYR A 146 14.15 -30.53 -6.91
CA TYR A 146 14.74 -30.76 -5.60
C TYR A 146 15.08 -29.43 -4.95
N VAL A 147 14.52 -29.20 -3.77
CA VAL A 147 14.70 -27.98 -3.01
C VAL A 147 15.74 -28.21 -1.92
N LEU A 148 16.95 -27.74 -2.17
CA LEU A 148 18.05 -27.76 -1.20
C LEU A 148 17.86 -26.60 -0.22
N SER A 149 17.65 -26.91 1.06
CA SER A 149 17.29 -25.93 2.08
C SER A 149 18.43 -25.61 3.03
N TYR A 150 18.50 -24.35 3.43
CA TYR A 150 19.33 -23.81 4.50
C TYR A 150 18.45 -22.90 5.40
N PRO A 151 18.92 -22.49 6.58
CA PRO A 151 18.26 -21.46 7.37
C PRO A 151 18.06 -20.17 6.55
N GLY A 152 16.80 -19.90 6.22
CA GLY A 152 16.34 -18.75 5.47
C GLY A 152 16.77 -18.64 4.00
N LEU A 153 17.28 -19.72 3.40
CA LEU A 153 17.56 -19.82 1.96
C LEU A 153 17.15 -21.18 1.41
N ALA A 154 16.67 -21.22 0.17
CA ALA A 154 16.47 -22.48 -0.54
C ALA A 154 16.78 -22.35 -2.03
N PHE A 155 17.49 -23.33 -2.58
CA PHE A 155 17.80 -23.43 -4.00
C PHE A 155 17.00 -24.55 -4.65
N SER A 156 16.34 -24.26 -5.75
CA SER A 156 15.54 -25.25 -6.49
C SER A 156 16.31 -25.76 -7.70
N PHE A 157 16.70 -27.03 -7.66
CA PHE A 157 17.40 -27.71 -8.74
C PHE A 157 16.44 -28.58 -9.55
N PRO A 158 16.45 -28.48 -10.90
CA PRO A 158 15.71 -29.41 -11.73
C PRO A 158 16.41 -30.78 -11.72
N ILE A 159 15.65 -31.86 -11.51
CA ILE A 159 16.16 -33.24 -11.52
C ILE A 159 15.32 -34.13 -12.43
N GLN A 160 15.98 -34.93 -13.28
CA GLN A 160 15.31 -35.98 -14.06
C GLN A 160 14.59 -36.97 -13.14
N HIS A 161 13.27 -37.05 -13.25
CA HIS A 161 12.44 -37.84 -12.35
C HIS A 161 12.80 -39.33 -12.33
N LYS A 162 13.20 -39.88 -13.48
CA LYS A 162 13.64 -41.29 -13.59
C LYS A 162 14.90 -41.61 -12.79
N SER A 163 15.73 -40.60 -12.51
CA SER A 163 16.99 -40.73 -11.77
C SER A 163 16.82 -40.44 -10.29
N TRP A 164 15.63 -40.01 -9.85
CA TRP A 164 15.31 -39.74 -8.45
C TRP A 164 15.02 -41.03 -7.69
N SER A 165 15.54 -41.14 -6.47
CA SER A 165 15.19 -42.19 -5.51
C SER A 165 15.34 -41.64 -4.09
N ALA A 166 14.36 -41.92 -3.22
CA ALA A 166 14.39 -41.49 -1.82
C ALA A 166 15.53 -42.11 -1.00
N ARG A 167 16.15 -43.18 -1.49
CA ARG A 167 17.29 -43.85 -0.83
C ARG A 167 18.65 -43.42 -1.41
N ALA A 168 18.65 -42.63 -2.48
CA ALA A 168 19.88 -42.20 -3.11
C ALA A 168 20.50 -41.03 -2.33
N ASP A 169 21.84 -41.01 -2.27
CA ASP A 169 22.59 -39.87 -1.76
C ASP A 169 22.33 -38.64 -2.64
N PHE A 170 21.69 -37.62 -2.05
CA PHE A 170 21.29 -36.41 -2.75
C PHE A 170 22.49 -35.61 -3.27
N VAL A 171 23.64 -35.66 -2.58
CA VAL A 171 24.85 -34.94 -3.01
C VAL A 171 25.36 -35.51 -4.32
N ARG A 172 25.47 -36.84 -4.40
CA ARG A 172 25.89 -37.53 -5.63
C ARG A 172 24.91 -37.32 -6.77
N MET A 173 23.62 -37.27 -6.46
CA MET A 173 22.58 -37.03 -7.46
C MET A 173 22.64 -35.61 -8.02
N LEU A 174 22.72 -34.59 -7.16
CA LEU A 174 22.75 -33.19 -7.57
C LEU A 174 24.06 -32.78 -8.24
N ASP A 175 25.17 -33.48 -7.97
CA ASP A 175 26.45 -33.29 -8.66
C ASP A 175 26.54 -34.08 -9.98
N SER A 176 25.55 -34.93 -10.29
CA SER A 176 25.50 -35.71 -11.53
C SER A 176 24.83 -34.95 -12.69
N SER A 177 24.94 -35.49 -13.90
CA SER A 177 24.24 -34.97 -15.09
C SER A 177 22.72 -35.12 -15.04
N ALA A 178 22.17 -35.81 -14.03
CA ALA A 178 20.73 -35.92 -13.84
C ALA A 178 20.10 -34.64 -13.26
N ALA A 179 20.91 -33.74 -12.69
CA ALA A 179 20.48 -32.46 -12.17
C ALA A 179 21.04 -31.30 -13.02
N GLY A 180 20.24 -30.25 -13.19
CA GLY A 180 20.69 -28.99 -13.80
C GLY A 180 21.11 -27.95 -12.76
N PRO A 181 21.61 -26.78 -13.20
CA PRO A 181 21.86 -25.64 -12.30
C PRO A 181 20.54 -25.18 -11.64
N ALA A 182 20.65 -24.49 -10.50
CA ALA A 182 19.47 -23.99 -9.80
C ALA A 182 18.68 -23.06 -10.71
N LYS A 183 17.36 -23.27 -10.75
CA LYS A 183 16.41 -22.43 -11.49
C LYS A 183 15.86 -21.29 -10.65
N SER A 184 15.90 -21.43 -9.33
CA SER A 184 15.49 -20.35 -8.44
C SER A 184 16.19 -20.39 -7.09
N LEU A 185 16.20 -19.23 -6.45
CA LEU A 185 16.60 -19.02 -5.07
C LEU A 185 15.45 -18.38 -4.31
N ALA A 186 15.08 -18.92 -3.16
CA ALA A 186 14.11 -18.36 -2.23
C ALA A 186 14.82 -17.83 -0.98
N ILE A 187 14.47 -16.63 -0.53
CA ILE A 187 14.87 -16.04 0.74
C ILE A 187 13.59 -15.85 1.55
N PHE A 188 13.51 -16.50 2.71
CA PHE A 188 12.32 -16.59 3.54
C PHE A 188 12.71 -16.63 5.01
N SER A 189 11.81 -16.29 5.92
CA SER A 189 12.12 -16.42 7.35
C SER A 189 11.78 -17.83 7.84
N GLY A 190 12.76 -18.56 8.36
CA GLY A 190 12.57 -19.86 8.97
C GLY A 190 13.84 -20.73 8.98
N PRO A 191 13.83 -21.84 9.73
CA PRO A 191 14.98 -22.74 9.86
C PRO A 191 15.20 -23.61 8.62
N SER A 192 14.13 -23.97 7.91
CA SER A 192 14.17 -24.74 6.67
C SER A 192 12.94 -24.44 5.79
N TRP A 193 13.04 -24.70 4.49
CA TRP A 193 11.96 -24.49 3.53
C TRP A 193 10.74 -25.37 3.81
N PRO A 194 10.88 -26.69 4.08
CA PRO A 194 9.73 -27.54 4.39
C PRO A 194 8.97 -27.09 5.64
N GLU A 195 9.67 -26.58 6.65
CA GLU A 195 9.05 -26.07 7.88
C GLU A 195 8.40 -24.70 7.67
N ALA A 196 9.03 -23.81 6.90
CA ALA A 196 8.54 -22.45 6.71
C ALA A 196 7.37 -22.36 5.71
N ARG A 197 7.39 -23.16 4.63
CA ARG A 197 6.46 -23.06 3.50
C ARG A 197 4.97 -23.17 3.90
N PRO A 198 4.54 -24.09 4.79
CA PRO A 198 3.11 -24.23 5.14
C PRO A 198 2.51 -22.98 5.81
N GLY A 199 3.30 -22.27 6.62
CA GLY A 199 2.86 -21.08 7.36
C GLY A 199 3.33 -19.76 6.76
N LEU A 200 4.00 -19.77 5.61
CA LEU A 200 4.77 -18.62 5.12
C LEU A 200 3.95 -17.32 5.00
N PHE A 201 2.69 -17.42 4.58
CA PHE A 201 1.79 -16.28 4.37
C PHE A 201 0.74 -16.11 5.48
N THR A 202 0.67 -17.02 6.44
CA THR A 202 -0.37 -17.03 7.49
C THR A 202 0.21 -16.88 8.90
N ALA A 203 1.45 -17.32 9.12
CA ALA A 203 2.14 -17.13 10.38
C ALA A 203 2.39 -15.65 10.63
N THR A 204 2.31 -15.24 11.89
CA THR A 204 2.69 -13.89 12.30
C THR A 204 4.12 -13.61 11.84
N PRO A 205 4.38 -12.53 11.09
CA PRO A 205 5.72 -12.26 10.61
C PRO A 205 6.69 -12.15 11.81
N PRO A 206 7.79 -12.93 11.81
CA PRO A 206 8.65 -13.10 12.99
C PRO A 206 9.36 -11.82 13.40
N TYR A 207 9.53 -10.92 12.45
CA TYR A 207 9.88 -9.54 12.70
C TYR A 207 8.79 -8.72 12.04
N PRO A 208 7.98 -7.97 12.82
CA PRO A 208 7.33 -6.83 12.22
C PRO A 208 8.45 -5.98 11.59
N ARG A 209 8.27 -5.45 10.38
CA ARG A 209 8.95 -4.23 9.92
C ARG A 209 10.47 -4.16 10.12
N SER A 210 11.20 -4.59 9.09
CA SER A 210 12.64 -4.40 8.99
C SER A 210 13.03 -2.96 8.60
N THR A 211 12.58 -1.96 9.36
CA THR A 211 13.10 -0.58 9.28
C THR A 211 14.48 -0.46 9.93
N ALA A 212 14.83 -1.36 10.86
CA ALA A 212 16.16 -1.43 11.48
C ALA A 212 17.32 -1.64 10.48
N LEU A 213 17.03 -1.96 9.21
CA LEU A 213 18.01 -2.13 8.14
C LEU A 213 17.95 -1.03 7.07
N ILE A 214 17.03 -0.05 7.17
CA ILE A 214 16.99 1.15 6.29
C ILE A 214 18.00 2.20 6.79
N GLY A 215 19.23 1.77 7.10
CA GLY A 215 20.34 2.64 7.50
C GLY A 215 20.06 3.56 8.70
N LYS A 216 21.03 4.43 9.00
CA LYS A 216 20.93 5.45 10.07
C LYS A 216 19.82 6.49 9.85
N LEU A 217 19.13 6.48 8.71
CA LEU A 217 18.00 7.39 8.43
C LEU A 217 16.72 7.02 9.20
N ALA A 218 16.59 5.77 9.67
CA ALA A 218 15.39 5.31 10.37
C ALA A 218 15.37 5.65 11.87
N GLU A 219 16.46 6.17 12.47
CA GLU A 219 16.49 6.47 13.91
C GLU A 219 15.53 7.59 14.34
N ASN A 220 15.07 8.42 13.39
CA ASN A 220 14.13 9.53 13.65
C ASN A 220 12.76 9.35 12.99
N ALA A 221 12.46 8.17 12.43
CA ALA A 221 11.17 7.92 11.81
C ALA A 221 10.11 7.58 12.88
N PRO A 222 8.91 8.16 12.82
CA PRO A 222 7.82 7.85 13.74
C PRO A 222 7.46 6.36 13.64
N ASP A 223 7.13 5.75 14.79
CA ASP A 223 6.78 4.34 14.85
C ASP A 223 5.54 4.04 14.00
N GLU A 224 5.59 2.94 13.28
CA GLU A 224 4.57 2.57 12.30
C GLU A 224 3.31 2.05 13.00
N VAL A 225 2.15 2.47 12.51
CA VAL A 225 0.82 2.01 12.97
C VAL A 225 0.57 0.57 12.50
N ASP A 226 0.33 -0.34 13.44
CA ASP A 226 -0.02 -1.73 13.16
C ASP A 226 -1.51 -1.94 12.95
N GLU A 227 -2.31 -1.41 13.87
CA GLU A 227 -3.75 -1.62 13.95
C GLU A 227 -4.39 -0.37 14.55
N VAL A 228 -5.52 0.05 14.01
CA VAL A 228 -6.34 1.14 14.56
C VAL A 228 -7.58 0.54 15.22
N ARG A 229 -7.77 0.81 16.50
CA ARG A 229 -8.93 0.36 17.28
C ARG A 229 -9.91 1.50 17.42
N LEU A 230 -11.13 1.26 16.96
CA LEU A 230 -12.23 2.20 16.97
C LEU A 230 -13.15 1.90 18.15
N TYR A 231 -13.33 2.88 19.01
CA TYR A 231 -14.25 2.83 20.14
C TYR A 231 -15.43 3.78 19.87
N SER A 232 -16.42 3.77 20.76
CA SER A 232 -17.53 4.73 20.72
C SER A 232 -17.08 6.17 20.88
N ALA A 233 -17.95 7.11 20.50
CA ALA A 233 -17.82 8.53 20.79
C ALA A 233 -16.55 9.18 20.22
N GLY A 234 -16.13 8.75 19.03
CA GLY A 234 -14.99 9.31 18.32
C GLY A 234 -13.64 8.99 18.95
N LYS A 235 -13.56 8.00 19.85
CA LYS A 235 -12.31 7.57 20.46
C LYS A 235 -11.60 6.57 19.56
N VAL A 236 -10.39 6.90 19.12
CA VAL A 236 -9.58 6.09 18.20
C VAL A 236 -8.21 5.82 18.82
N GLU A 237 -7.84 4.55 18.96
CA GLU A 237 -6.55 4.12 19.49
C GLU A 237 -5.67 3.55 18.37
N PHE A 238 -4.51 4.16 18.14
CA PHE A 238 -3.52 3.69 17.19
C PHE A 238 -2.52 2.80 17.93
N ILE A 239 -2.55 1.51 17.62
CA ILE A 239 -1.58 0.54 18.14
C ILE A 239 -0.29 0.69 17.34
N ARG A 240 0.74 1.14 18.05
CA ARG A 240 2.11 1.23 17.59
C ARG A 240 2.90 0.02 18.11
N ARG A 241 4.13 -0.18 17.64
CA ARG A 241 4.89 -1.41 17.89
C ARG A 241 5.93 -1.30 18.97
N ALA A 242 6.79 -0.30 18.82
CA ALA A 242 7.87 -0.02 19.73
C ALA A 242 7.41 1.03 20.75
N SER A 243 6.51 1.91 20.35
CA SER A 243 5.96 2.98 21.18
C SER A 243 4.61 2.61 21.78
N PRO A 244 4.21 3.23 22.91
CA PRO A 244 2.87 3.07 23.47
C PRO A 244 1.76 3.41 22.46
N ALA A 245 0.56 2.89 22.64
CA ALA A 245 -0.58 3.27 21.80
C ALA A 245 -0.89 4.78 21.91
N VAL A 246 -1.38 5.37 20.82
CA VAL A 246 -1.79 6.78 20.75
C VAL A 246 -3.29 6.86 20.75
N LEU A 247 -3.85 7.75 21.57
CA LEU A 247 -5.26 8.04 21.53
C LEU A 247 -5.54 9.33 20.76
N VAL A 248 -6.36 9.24 19.73
CA VAL A 248 -6.92 10.37 19.01
C VAL A 248 -8.41 10.46 19.37
N GLN A 249 -8.81 11.59 19.92
CA GLN A 249 -10.19 11.89 20.27
C GLN A 249 -10.75 12.85 19.22
N LEU A 250 -11.66 12.36 18.38
CA LEU A 250 -12.30 13.18 17.36
C LEU A 250 -13.09 14.32 18.02
N GLY A 251 -12.96 15.52 17.46
CA GLY A 251 -13.51 16.76 17.99
C GLY A 251 -12.69 17.42 19.12
N GLU A 252 -11.61 16.80 19.58
CA GLU A 252 -10.72 17.36 20.62
C GLU A 252 -9.26 17.42 20.18
N SER A 253 -8.71 16.30 19.65
CA SER A 253 -7.31 16.23 19.24
C SER A 253 -7.00 17.23 18.13
N THR A 254 -5.85 17.85 18.21
CA THR A 254 -5.41 18.92 17.30
C THR A 254 -4.45 18.40 16.24
N ALA A 255 -4.17 19.21 15.22
CA ALA A 255 -3.10 18.91 14.26
C ALA A 255 -1.73 18.76 14.93
N GLN A 256 -1.46 19.52 15.99
CA GLN A 256 -0.20 19.44 16.73
C GLN A 256 -0.05 18.10 17.44
N ASP A 257 -1.14 17.56 17.99
CA ASP A 257 -1.13 16.23 18.63
C ASP A 257 -0.81 15.14 17.60
N LEU A 258 -1.38 15.23 16.39
CA LEU A 258 -1.03 14.29 15.32
C LEU A 258 0.44 14.37 14.93
N VAL A 259 0.98 15.59 14.78
CA VAL A 259 2.39 15.77 14.39
C VAL A 259 3.35 15.29 15.49
N ALA A 260 2.99 15.50 16.76
CA ALA A 260 3.79 15.05 17.89
C ALA A 260 3.88 13.52 17.95
N GLU A 261 2.80 12.82 17.62
CA GLU A 261 2.72 11.36 17.75
C GLU A 261 3.10 10.57 16.50
N PHE A 262 2.81 11.12 15.31
CA PHE A 262 3.00 10.45 14.02
C PHE A 262 4.05 11.10 13.12
N GLY A 263 4.70 12.18 13.58
CA GLY A 263 5.62 12.99 12.77
C GLY A 263 4.89 13.93 11.81
N PRO A 264 5.61 14.69 10.98
CA PRO A 264 4.97 15.55 9.98
C PRO A 264 4.18 14.71 8.96
N PRO A 265 3.02 15.20 8.46
CA PRO A 265 2.28 14.53 7.39
C PRO A 265 3.11 14.48 6.11
N ASP A 266 2.91 13.44 5.31
CA ASP A 266 3.55 13.29 3.99
C ASP A 266 3.06 14.36 3.00
N ALA A 267 1.80 14.77 3.12
CA ALA A 267 1.21 15.87 2.36
C ALA A 267 0.10 16.57 3.14
N VAL A 268 -0.04 17.89 2.93
CA VAL A 268 -1.17 18.68 3.46
C VAL A 268 -1.97 19.23 2.30
N TYR A 269 -3.27 18.92 2.25
CA TYR A 269 -4.20 19.48 1.28
C TYR A 269 -5.17 20.44 1.98
N ARG A 270 -5.30 21.66 1.49
CA ARG A 270 -6.26 22.64 2.01
C ARG A 270 -7.54 22.56 1.18
N LYS A 271 -8.67 22.36 1.84
CA LYS A 271 -9.97 22.38 1.19
C LYS A 271 -10.31 23.83 0.85
N HIS A 272 -10.22 24.17 -0.43
CA HIS A 272 -10.65 25.47 -0.92
C HIS A 272 -12.16 25.40 -1.18
N ASP A 273 -12.94 26.27 -0.55
CA ASP A 273 -14.37 26.37 -0.83
C ASP A 273 -14.60 27.11 -2.16
N ASN A 274 -14.70 26.35 -3.24
CA ASN A 274 -14.95 26.90 -4.58
C ASN A 274 -16.40 27.38 -4.77
N ARG A 275 -17.32 27.26 -3.79
CA ARG A 275 -18.70 27.77 -3.94
C ARG A 275 -18.75 29.30 -4.10
N LEU A 276 -17.77 30.02 -3.56
CA LEU A 276 -17.71 31.48 -3.67
C LEU A 276 -17.13 31.99 -5.00
N SER A 277 -16.32 31.18 -5.72
CA SER A 277 -15.71 31.61 -6.98
C SER A 277 -16.71 31.65 -8.15
N ILE A 278 -17.80 30.88 -8.05
CA ILE A 278 -18.89 30.86 -9.04
C ILE A 278 -19.74 32.15 -8.97
N HIS A 279 -19.83 32.79 -7.80
CA HIS A 279 -20.54 34.06 -7.62
C HIS A 279 -19.65 35.29 -7.80
N ALA A 280 -18.33 35.15 -7.65
CA ALA A 280 -17.39 36.25 -7.88
C ALA A 280 -17.36 36.71 -9.35
N ALA A 281 -17.47 35.76 -10.30
CA ALA A 281 -17.54 36.08 -11.73
C ALA A 281 -18.84 36.81 -12.13
N ALA A 282 -19.93 36.64 -11.38
CA ALA A 282 -21.19 37.33 -11.61
C ALA A 282 -21.19 38.77 -11.07
N ALA A 283 -20.44 39.04 -9.99
CA ALA A 283 -20.34 40.37 -9.38
C ALA A 283 -19.38 41.33 -10.11
N SER A 284 -18.48 40.83 -10.97
CA SER A 284 -17.54 41.65 -11.74
C SER A 284 -18.03 42.07 -13.13
N SER A 285 -19.28 41.76 -13.51
CA SER A 285 -19.88 42.17 -14.80
C SER A 285 -20.28 43.66 -14.88
N GLY A 286 -20.03 44.45 -13.82
CA GLY A 286 -20.53 45.82 -13.68
C GLY A 286 -19.64 46.98 -14.11
N ARG A 287 -18.44 46.78 -14.69
CA ARG A 287 -17.59 47.90 -15.16
C ARG A 287 -17.06 47.67 -16.57
N ARG A 288 -17.84 48.14 -17.55
CA ARG A 288 -17.34 48.47 -18.90
C ARG A 288 -16.21 49.50 -18.79
N ARG A 289 -15.02 49.17 -19.31
CA ARG A 289 -14.05 50.16 -19.81
C ARG A 289 -13.96 50.01 -21.33
N PRO A 290 -13.94 51.11 -22.10
CA PRO A 290 -14.02 51.04 -23.55
C PRO A 290 -12.71 50.55 -24.15
N SER A 291 -12.88 49.80 -25.24
CA SER A 291 -11.87 49.30 -26.16
C SER A 291 -11.00 50.40 -26.76
N VAL A 292 -9.70 50.13 -26.88
CA VAL A 292 -8.87 50.64 -27.97
C VAL A 292 -7.91 49.52 -28.41
N SER A 293 -8.17 48.95 -29.58
CA SER A 293 -7.13 48.31 -30.42
C SER A 293 -6.58 49.40 -31.35
N PRO A 294 -5.32 49.36 -31.81
CA PRO A 294 -5.04 48.63 -33.06
C PRO A 294 -3.60 48.07 -33.22
N GLY A 295 -3.43 47.06 -34.07
CA GLY A 295 -2.11 46.74 -34.65
C GLY A 295 -1.93 45.30 -35.12
N LEU A 296 -1.96 45.10 -36.44
CA LEU A 296 -1.70 43.87 -37.19
C LEU A 296 -0.24 43.39 -37.07
N ASP A 297 0.00 42.07 -37.02
CA ASP A 297 0.67 41.35 -38.12
C ASP A 297 0.49 39.82 -37.97
N PRO A 298 0.32 39.07 -39.08
CA PRO A 298 0.18 37.61 -39.09
C PRO A 298 1.53 36.93 -39.34
N HIS A 299 1.58 35.60 -39.13
CA HIS A 299 2.72 34.69 -39.26
C HIS A 299 3.49 34.47 -37.94
N THR A 300 3.16 33.39 -37.24
CA THR A 300 4.08 32.25 -37.05
C THR A 300 3.37 31.11 -36.32
N VAL A 301 3.82 29.91 -36.69
CA VAL A 301 3.29 28.58 -36.43
C VAL A 301 3.28 28.15 -34.97
N GLU A 302 2.27 27.36 -34.63
CA GLU A 302 2.08 26.58 -33.41
C GLU A 302 3.31 25.72 -33.08
N THR A 303 3.82 25.79 -31.85
CA THR A 303 4.54 24.67 -31.23
C THR A 303 4.44 24.78 -29.71
N ASP A 304 3.55 23.97 -29.11
CA ASP A 304 3.46 23.79 -27.67
C ASP A 304 4.66 22.96 -27.17
N HIS A 305 5.57 23.61 -26.45
CA HIS A 305 6.57 22.96 -25.63
C HIS A 305 6.44 23.47 -24.19
N ARG A 306 5.72 22.73 -23.35
CA ARG A 306 5.84 22.86 -21.88
C ARG A 306 6.64 21.69 -21.33
N SER A 307 7.84 22.00 -20.86
CA SER A 307 8.54 21.26 -19.81
C SER A 307 9.11 22.26 -18.80
N SER A 308 8.71 22.03 -17.54
CA SER A 308 9.54 22.12 -16.33
C SER A 308 10.73 23.09 -16.34
N GLN A 309 10.63 24.16 -15.55
CA GLN A 309 11.80 24.78 -14.94
C GLN A 309 11.46 25.22 -13.51
N SER A 310 12.02 24.47 -12.57
CA SER A 310 12.33 24.90 -11.21
C SER A 310 13.38 26.00 -11.24
N TYR A 311 13.20 27.06 -10.46
CA TYR A 311 14.31 27.92 -10.02
C TYR A 311 14.16 28.32 -8.56
N THR A 312 15.28 28.18 -7.87
CA THR A 312 15.57 28.63 -6.52
C THR A 312 15.94 30.11 -6.49
N ASP A 313 15.57 30.74 -5.37
CA ASP A 313 16.23 31.86 -4.69
C ASP A 313 16.32 33.24 -5.38
N SER A 314 15.57 34.21 -4.82
CA SER A 314 16.11 35.54 -4.52
C SER A 314 15.19 36.23 -3.52
N SER A 315 15.78 36.61 -2.39
CA SER A 315 15.28 37.64 -1.48
C SER A 315 14.82 38.89 -2.23
N ASP A 316 13.60 39.31 -2.00
CA ASP A 316 13.30 40.74 -1.88
C ASP A 316 12.19 40.93 -0.84
N ALA A 317 12.53 41.71 0.17
CA ALA A 317 11.64 42.09 1.24
C ALA A 317 10.77 43.24 0.76
N ASP A 318 9.48 42.99 0.54
CA ASP A 318 8.52 44.07 0.39
C ASP A 318 7.23 43.80 1.17
N ILE A 319 7.12 44.58 2.25
CA ILE A 319 5.93 45.25 2.75
C ILE A 319 4.77 44.35 3.18
N ILE A 320 4.71 44.18 4.50
CA ILE A 320 3.53 43.82 5.28
C ILE A 320 2.41 44.82 4.96
N SER A 321 1.57 44.48 3.98
CA SER A 321 0.23 45.05 3.88
C SER A 321 -0.65 44.26 4.86
N VAL A 322 -0.92 44.88 6.00
CA VAL A 322 -1.94 44.42 6.96
C VAL A 322 -3.31 44.63 6.31
N GLY A 323 -3.63 43.78 5.33
CA GLY A 323 -4.97 43.56 4.84
C GLY A 323 -5.58 42.46 5.69
N LYS A 324 -6.42 42.83 6.65
CA LYS A 324 -7.35 41.90 7.32
C LYS A 324 -8.28 41.29 6.27
N GLN A 325 -7.85 40.24 5.58
CA GLN A 325 -8.75 39.24 5.04
C GLN A 325 -8.97 38.23 6.16
N ASN A 326 -10.22 38.08 6.58
CA ASN A 326 -10.63 37.00 7.48
C ASN A 326 -10.21 35.67 6.84
N ASP A 327 -9.08 35.13 7.29
CA ASP A 327 -8.64 33.78 6.97
C ASP A 327 -9.62 32.85 7.68
N VAL A 328 -10.76 32.57 7.04
CA VAL A 328 -11.68 31.52 7.45
C VAL A 328 -10.81 30.28 7.58
N GLN A 329 -10.66 29.74 8.79
CA GLN A 329 -9.88 28.53 9.03
C GLN A 329 -10.41 27.41 8.13
N THR A 330 -9.78 27.27 6.98
CA THR A 330 -10.19 26.33 5.95
C THR A 330 -9.82 24.94 6.43
N ALA A 331 -10.76 24.01 6.31
CA ALA A 331 -10.51 22.62 6.65
C ALA A 331 -9.33 22.10 5.82
N CYS A 332 -8.47 21.29 6.41
CA CYS A 332 -7.31 20.74 5.72
C CYS A 332 -7.10 19.27 6.06
N PHE A 333 -6.61 18.53 5.08
CA PHE A 333 -6.29 17.12 5.19
C PHE A 333 -4.80 16.96 5.46
N TYR A 334 -4.50 16.25 6.53
CA TYR A 334 -3.17 15.76 6.87
C TYR A 334 -3.08 14.33 6.38
N ASN A 335 -2.25 14.07 5.38
CA ASN A 335 -2.14 12.76 4.75
C ASN A 335 -0.90 12.04 5.26
N TYR A 336 -1.08 10.87 5.85
CA TYR A 336 -0.01 10.01 6.35
C TYR A 336 0.04 8.73 5.50
N PHE A 337 0.58 8.86 4.29
CA PHE A 337 0.67 7.77 3.32
C PHE A 337 1.40 6.55 3.89
N HIS A 338 2.46 6.76 4.68
CA HIS A 338 3.23 5.69 5.31
C HIS A 338 2.52 5.00 6.47
N HIS A 339 1.62 5.71 7.17
CA HIS A 339 0.81 5.12 8.25
C HIS A 339 -0.51 4.55 7.74
N GLY A 340 -0.92 4.93 6.53
CA GLY A 340 -2.12 4.41 5.88
C GLY A 340 -3.41 5.14 6.25
N PHE A 341 -3.31 6.37 6.79
CA PHE A 341 -4.48 7.16 7.15
C PHE A 341 -4.37 8.63 6.76
N ASP A 342 -5.53 9.27 6.60
CA ASP A 342 -5.63 10.72 6.49
C ASP A 342 -6.47 11.27 7.64
N ALA A 343 -6.22 12.52 8.04
CA ALA A 343 -6.97 13.22 9.06
C ALA A 343 -7.50 14.55 8.52
N LEU A 344 -8.82 14.78 8.67
CA LEU A 344 -9.42 16.08 8.40
C LEU A 344 -9.34 16.94 9.66
N VAL A 345 -8.60 18.04 9.56
CA VAL A 345 -8.52 19.08 10.58
C VAL A 345 -9.46 20.21 10.16
N SER A 346 -10.48 20.46 10.96
CA SER A 346 -11.51 21.48 10.68
C SER A 346 -12.00 22.13 11.98
N PRO A 347 -12.81 23.20 11.91
CA PRO A 347 -13.50 23.70 13.09
C PRO A 347 -14.26 22.57 13.81
N PRO A 348 -14.34 22.58 15.15
CA PRO A 348 -15.01 21.55 15.92
C PRO A 348 -16.46 21.35 15.48
N LYS A 349 -16.87 20.08 15.37
CA LYS A 349 -18.25 19.67 15.07
C LYS A 349 -18.77 18.75 16.17
N SER A 350 -20.09 18.62 16.27
CA SER A 350 -20.74 17.65 17.17
C SER A 350 -20.25 16.23 16.86
N ARG A 351 -19.87 15.47 17.90
CA ARG A 351 -19.38 14.09 17.76
C ARG A 351 -20.51 13.16 17.32
N SER A 352 -20.13 12.05 16.69
CA SER A 352 -21.03 10.91 16.50
C SER A 352 -21.52 10.33 17.84
N PRO A 353 -22.73 9.75 17.87
CA PRO A 353 -23.28 9.15 19.09
C PRO A 353 -22.43 7.97 19.57
N ALA A 354 -22.46 7.70 20.89
CA ALA A 354 -21.86 6.48 21.43
C ALA A 354 -22.59 5.21 20.95
N PHE A 355 -21.94 4.06 21.13
CA PHE A 355 -22.61 2.78 20.95
C PHE A 355 -23.81 2.66 21.89
N PRO A 356 -24.89 1.96 21.49
CA PRO A 356 -26.05 1.75 22.34
C PRO A 356 -25.65 1.14 23.69
N GLY A 357 -26.23 1.66 24.78
CA GLY A 357 -25.94 1.21 26.15
C GLY A 357 -24.71 1.86 26.81
N GLN A 358 -24.08 2.87 26.19
CA GLN A 358 -23.03 3.67 26.84
C GLN A 358 -23.50 5.10 27.12
N GLU A 359 -23.51 5.48 28.40
CA GLU A 359 -23.67 6.87 28.81
C GLU A 359 -22.37 7.65 28.56
N LEU A 360 -22.47 8.72 27.76
CA LEU A 360 -21.39 9.69 27.64
C LEU A 360 -21.61 10.81 28.66
N ALA A 361 -20.52 11.27 29.27
CA ALA A 361 -20.52 12.56 29.93
C ALA A 361 -20.91 13.63 28.89
N ALA A 362 -21.82 14.54 29.26
CA ALA A 362 -22.28 15.61 28.39
C ALA A 362 -21.08 16.30 27.72
N SER A 363 -21.11 16.42 26.39
CA SER A 363 -20.12 17.16 25.64
C SER A 363 -20.05 18.57 26.23
N SER A 364 -18.88 18.97 26.72
CA SER A 364 -18.62 20.38 26.96
C SER A 364 -18.76 21.05 25.59
N ASP A 365 -19.70 21.99 25.44
CA ASP A 365 -19.77 22.86 24.27
C ASP A 365 -18.46 23.68 24.23
N ASN A 366 -17.44 23.07 23.65
CA ASN A 366 -16.13 23.68 23.51
C ASN A 366 -16.28 24.69 22.38
N HIS A 367 -16.59 25.94 22.74
CA HIS A 367 -16.54 27.12 21.85
C HIS A 367 -15.11 27.47 21.38
N SER A 368 -14.22 26.48 21.37
CA SER A 368 -12.86 26.57 20.84
C SER A 368 -12.92 26.87 19.35
N VAL A 369 -12.27 27.94 18.93
CA VAL A 369 -12.02 28.28 17.52
C VAL A 369 -10.77 27.55 17.00
N GLN A 370 -10.16 26.65 17.79
CA GLN A 370 -9.00 25.90 17.31
C GLN A 370 -9.46 24.74 16.40
N PRO A 371 -8.86 24.58 15.21
CA PRO A 371 -9.14 23.43 14.36
C PRO A 371 -8.71 22.12 15.04
N VAL A 372 -9.60 21.15 15.02
CA VAL A 372 -9.44 19.81 15.61
C VAL A 372 -9.61 18.74 14.53
N VAL A 373 -9.12 17.54 14.81
CA VAL A 373 -9.35 16.36 13.99
C VAL A 373 -10.83 15.99 14.10
N THR A 374 -11.56 16.14 13.01
CA THR A 374 -12.99 15.81 12.95
C THR A 374 -13.27 14.53 12.20
N LYS A 375 -12.37 14.10 11.30
CA LYS A 375 -12.50 12.84 10.59
C LYS A 375 -11.16 12.14 10.43
N LEU A 376 -11.20 10.80 10.43
CA LEU A 376 -10.08 9.94 10.06
C LEU A 376 -10.48 9.03 8.90
N PHE A 377 -9.56 8.81 7.98
CA PHE A 377 -9.72 7.93 6.82
C PHE A 377 -8.70 6.81 6.92
N LEU A 378 -9.14 5.57 7.05
CA LEU A 378 -8.28 4.40 7.19
C LEU A 378 -8.26 3.63 5.88
N HIS A 379 -7.12 3.66 5.19
CA HIS A 379 -7.00 3.14 3.82
C HIS A 379 -6.61 1.66 3.81
N GLY A 380 -7.37 0.86 3.07
CA GLY A 380 -7.19 -0.59 2.97
C GLY A 380 -6.07 -1.02 2.01
N ASN A 381 -5.62 -0.13 1.11
CA ASN A 381 -4.62 -0.40 0.06
C ASN A 381 -4.93 -1.71 -0.72
N VAL A 382 -6.19 -1.90 -1.14
CA VAL A 382 -6.65 -3.15 -1.75
C VAL A 382 -6.14 -3.25 -3.21
N PRO A 383 -5.42 -4.32 -3.60
CA PRO A 383 -5.06 -4.55 -5.00
C PRO A 383 -6.29 -4.53 -5.92
N GLY A 384 -6.19 -3.81 -7.03
CA GLY A 384 -7.30 -3.60 -7.96
C GLY A 384 -8.23 -2.44 -7.62
N SER A 385 -8.04 -1.76 -6.49
CA SER A 385 -8.72 -0.48 -6.23
C SER A 385 -8.02 0.68 -6.96
N TYR A 386 -8.78 1.73 -7.28
CA TYR A 386 -8.24 2.96 -7.89
C TYR A 386 -7.14 3.62 -7.05
N VAL A 387 -7.27 3.59 -5.71
CA VAL A 387 -6.30 4.18 -4.77
C VAL A 387 -5.17 3.22 -4.37
N PHE A 388 -5.05 2.07 -5.05
CA PHE A 388 -4.00 1.11 -4.74
C PHE A 388 -2.61 1.75 -4.83
N ASN A 389 -1.78 1.44 -3.83
CA ASN A 389 -0.43 1.96 -3.62
C ASN A 389 -0.33 3.48 -3.41
N ARG A 390 -1.44 4.21 -3.19
CA ARG A 390 -1.41 5.62 -2.74
C ARG A 390 -1.02 5.73 -1.26
N HIS A 391 -1.57 4.82 -0.45
CA HIS A 391 -1.32 4.71 0.98
C HIS A 391 -0.86 3.30 1.31
N ARG A 392 -0.12 3.15 2.40
CA ARG A 392 0.05 1.85 3.04
C ARG A 392 -1.31 1.35 3.55
N ARG A 393 -1.48 0.02 3.60
CA ARG A 393 -2.61 -0.60 4.29
C ARG A 393 -2.61 -0.24 5.78
N CYS A 394 -3.71 0.34 6.24
CA CYS A 394 -4.05 0.53 7.63
C CYS A 394 -5.09 -0.51 8.06
N ARG A 395 -4.68 -1.44 8.93
CA ARG A 395 -5.60 -2.41 9.52
C ARG A 395 -6.39 -1.76 10.65
N TRP A 396 -7.64 -2.19 10.84
CA TRP A 396 -8.48 -1.63 11.89
C TRP A 396 -9.42 -2.67 12.49
N LYS A 397 -9.87 -2.40 13.72
CA LYS A 397 -10.87 -3.18 14.47
C LYS A 397 -11.85 -2.25 15.15
N ILE A 398 -13.13 -2.61 15.15
CA ILE A 398 -14.18 -1.92 15.92
C ILE A 398 -14.35 -2.66 17.25
N ILE A 399 -14.06 -1.97 18.35
CA ILE A 399 -14.09 -2.52 19.70
C ILE A 399 -15.40 -2.13 20.37
N HIS A 400 -16.21 -3.14 20.67
CA HIS A 400 -17.43 -2.98 21.45
C HIS A 400 -17.22 -3.49 22.90
N PRO A 401 -17.42 -2.66 23.94
CA PRO A 401 -17.07 -3.01 25.31
C PRO A 401 -17.83 -4.23 25.86
N SER A 402 -19.07 -4.42 25.42
CA SER A 402 -19.94 -5.51 25.90
C SER A 402 -19.90 -6.77 25.04
N ASN A 403 -19.14 -6.78 23.93
CA ASN A 403 -19.13 -7.90 22.99
C ASN A 403 -17.71 -8.46 22.79
N PRO A 404 -17.35 -9.57 23.48
CA PRO A 404 -16.05 -10.20 23.32
C PRO A 404 -15.79 -10.79 21.92
N ASN A 405 -16.81 -10.89 21.04
CA ASN A 405 -16.64 -11.27 19.63
C ASN A 405 -16.29 -10.07 18.72
N SER A 406 -15.85 -8.92 19.26
CA SER A 406 -15.36 -7.76 18.50
C SER A 406 -14.21 -8.09 17.54
N ASP A 407 -13.51 -9.22 17.73
CA ASP A 407 -12.49 -9.72 16.81
C ASP A 407 -12.98 -9.89 15.37
N ARG A 408 -14.28 -9.99 15.13
CA ARG A 408 -14.86 -10.13 13.78
C ARG A 408 -15.22 -8.82 13.10
N LEU A 409 -15.13 -7.68 13.77
CA LEU A 409 -15.39 -6.37 13.17
C LEU A 409 -14.06 -5.71 12.80
N ASN A 410 -13.44 -6.18 11.71
CA ASN A 410 -12.10 -5.78 11.34
C ASN A 410 -11.98 -5.55 9.83
N SER A 411 -10.82 -5.02 9.43
CA SER A 411 -10.48 -4.69 8.04
C SER A 411 -10.31 -5.88 7.08
N GLU A 412 -10.34 -7.11 7.59
CA GLU A 412 -10.25 -8.36 6.81
C GLU A 412 -11.60 -9.10 6.69
N THR A 413 -12.62 -8.71 7.46
CA THR A 413 -13.96 -9.29 7.36
C THR A 413 -14.65 -8.82 6.08
N PRO A 414 -15.22 -9.72 5.26
CA PRO A 414 -16.02 -9.34 4.10
C PRO A 414 -17.15 -8.37 4.51
N PHE A 415 -17.33 -7.30 3.73
CA PHE A 415 -18.25 -6.24 4.11
C PHE A 415 -19.69 -6.73 4.27
N SER A 416 -20.13 -7.72 3.51
CA SER A 416 -21.45 -8.33 3.66
C SER A 416 -21.71 -8.91 5.07
N ASP A 417 -20.74 -9.62 5.65
CA ASP A 417 -20.84 -10.13 7.03
C ASP A 417 -20.70 -8.98 8.05
N LEU A 418 -19.79 -8.04 7.80
CA LEU A 418 -19.60 -6.87 8.66
C LEU A 418 -20.87 -6.00 8.73
N ARG A 419 -21.55 -5.80 7.59
CA ARG A 419 -22.81 -5.06 7.47
C ARG A 419 -23.92 -5.68 8.30
N LEU A 420 -24.08 -7.00 8.24
CA LEU A 420 -25.09 -7.72 9.04
C LEU A 420 -24.84 -7.52 10.53
N ARG A 421 -23.58 -7.64 10.96
CA ARG A 421 -23.19 -7.46 12.38
C ARG A 421 -23.39 -6.03 12.85
N LEU A 422 -22.98 -5.03 12.06
CA LEU A 422 -23.20 -3.63 12.37
C LEU A 422 -24.70 -3.29 12.38
N GLY A 423 -25.49 -3.88 11.48
CA GLY A 423 -26.94 -3.72 11.47
C GLY A 423 -27.58 -4.20 12.78
N HIS A 424 -27.13 -5.32 13.33
CA HIS A 424 -27.57 -5.78 14.66
C HIS A 424 -27.09 -4.88 15.80
N LEU A 425 -25.85 -4.38 15.73
CA LEU A 425 -25.30 -3.49 16.76
C LEU A 425 -26.07 -2.18 16.90
N TRP A 426 -26.55 -1.63 15.79
CA TRP A 426 -27.31 -0.38 15.76
C TRP A 426 -28.82 -0.59 15.68
N GLN A 427 -29.31 -1.83 15.88
CA GLN A 427 -30.71 -2.17 15.71
C GLN A 427 -31.65 -1.32 16.58
N GLU A 428 -31.22 -0.97 17.79
CA GLU A 428 -32.00 -0.16 18.74
C GLU A 428 -32.11 1.33 18.34
N LEU A 429 -31.33 1.80 17.37
CA LEU A 429 -31.43 3.18 16.86
C LEU A 429 -32.40 3.34 15.68
N TYR A 430 -32.85 2.24 15.06
CA TYR A 430 -33.77 2.30 13.92
C TYR A 430 -35.21 2.11 14.41
N GLU A 431 -36.13 2.96 13.96
CA GLU A 431 -37.54 2.83 14.30
C GLU A 431 -38.17 1.61 13.62
N ASP A 432 -37.74 1.31 12.38
CA ASP A 432 -38.20 0.17 11.61
C ASP A 432 -37.13 -0.39 10.62
N GLU A 433 -37.43 -1.53 9.99
CA GLU A 433 -36.55 -2.15 9.00
C GLU A 433 -36.40 -1.31 7.71
N GLU A 434 -37.35 -0.42 7.41
CA GLU A 434 -37.32 0.40 6.20
C GLU A 434 -36.34 1.56 6.35
N GLU A 435 -36.32 2.21 7.52
CA GLU A 435 -35.35 3.23 7.91
C GLU A 435 -33.94 2.63 7.94
N GLN A 436 -33.77 1.44 8.52
CA GLN A 436 -32.49 0.72 8.51
C GLN A 436 -32.01 0.47 7.08
N LYS A 437 -32.88 -0.03 6.18
CA LYS A 437 -32.55 -0.25 4.77
C LYS A 437 -32.23 1.05 4.03
N LYS A 438 -32.91 2.15 4.38
CA LYS A 438 -32.69 3.48 3.79
C LYS A 438 -31.36 4.08 4.22
N MET A 439 -31.01 4.01 5.51
CA MET A 439 -29.73 4.51 6.03
C MET A 439 -28.53 3.67 5.57
N GLN A 440 -28.72 2.36 5.41
CA GLN A 440 -27.69 1.44 4.92
C GLN A 440 -27.74 1.23 3.40
N ARG A 441 -28.42 2.11 2.66
CA ARG A 441 -28.52 2.01 1.21
C ARG A 441 -27.16 2.30 0.59
N ALA A 442 -26.71 1.41 -0.29
CA ALA A 442 -25.51 1.60 -1.09
C ALA A 442 -25.65 2.85 -1.96
N MET A 443 -24.67 3.74 -1.90
CA MET A 443 -24.50 4.84 -2.85
C MET A 443 -23.32 4.54 -3.77
N VAL A 444 -23.55 4.45 -5.07
CA VAL A 444 -22.50 4.16 -6.05
C VAL A 444 -21.60 5.39 -6.20
N LEU A 445 -20.29 5.19 -6.06
CA LEU A 445 -19.25 6.17 -6.31
C LEU A 445 -18.45 5.73 -7.55
N ASN A 446 -18.52 6.53 -8.61
CA ASN A 446 -17.75 6.31 -9.83
C ASN A 446 -16.44 7.13 -9.76
N ARG A 447 -15.29 6.46 -9.79
CA ARG A 447 -13.97 7.11 -9.87
C ARG A 447 -13.53 7.21 -11.34
N GLY A 448 -13.65 8.39 -11.94
CA GLY A 448 -13.17 8.62 -13.30
C GLY A 448 -11.65 8.79 -13.37
N TRP A 449 -11.01 8.29 -14.44
CA TRP A 449 -9.59 8.57 -14.74
C TRP A 449 -9.37 10.03 -15.18
N ASP A 450 -10.40 10.70 -15.71
CA ASP A 450 -10.38 12.11 -16.12
C ASP A 450 -10.65 13.09 -14.96
N GLU A 451 -11.07 12.60 -13.80
CA GLU A 451 -11.08 13.39 -12.58
C GLU A 451 -9.69 13.34 -11.96
N SER A 452 -9.06 14.50 -11.88
CA SER A 452 -7.68 14.65 -11.37
C SER A 452 -7.49 13.91 -10.03
N PRO A 453 -6.27 13.47 -9.68
CA PRO A 453 -5.96 12.82 -8.39
C PRO A 453 -6.31 13.65 -7.14
N ASP A 454 -6.74 14.90 -7.33
CA ASP A 454 -7.35 15.83 -6.37
C ASP A 454 -8.82 15.50 -5.98
N SER A 455 -9.57 14.73 -6.79
CA SER A 455 -11.01 14.47 -6.60
C SER A 455 -11.34 13.68 -5.31
N SER A 456 -10.37 12.91 -4.76
CA SER A 456 -10.56 12.16 -3.51
C SER A 456 -10.84 13.08 -2.30
N VAL A 457 -10.48 14.36 -2.39
CA VAL A 457 -10.52 15.31 -1.27
C VAL A 457 -11.70 16.29 -1.38
N GLU A 458 -12.22 16.52 -2.59
CA GLU A 458 -13.33 17.47 -2.84
C GLU A 458 -14.72 16.90 -2.49
N LEU A 459 -14.89 15.57 -2.44
CA LEU A 459 -16.22 14.96 -2.42
C LEU A 459 -16.94 14.94 -1.05
N LEU A 460 -16.27 15.28 0.05
CA LEU A 460 -16.84 15.12 1.41
C LEU A 460 -17.28 16.45 2.04
N GLY A 461 -17.28 17.52 1.25
CA GLY A 461 -17.74 18.84 1.67
C GLY A 461 -19.20 19.16 1.40
N GLY A 462 -19.91 18.33 0.62
CA GLY A 462 -21.28 18.61 0.19
C GLY A 462 -22.38 17.94 1.00
N PHE A 463 -22.04 17.05 1.94
CA PHE A 463 -23.02 16.16 2.60
C PHE A 463 -23.77 16.76 3.79
N GLU A 464 -23.55 18.03 4.12
CA GLU A 464 -24.15 18.68 5.29
C GLU A 464 -25.48 19.40 4.97
N ASP A 465 -25.77 19.65 3.69
CA ASP A 465 -26.97 20.36 3.24
C ASP A 465 -27.84 19.50 2.31
N GLY A 466 -28.78 18.75 2.90
CA GLY A 466 -30.01 18.33 2.21
C GLY A 466 -29.91 17.22 1.14
N TYR A 467 -30.90 16.34 1.17
CA TYR A 467 -31.12 15.27 0.21
C TYR A 467 -31.60 15.84 -1.13
N GLU A 468 -30.70 16.19 -2.05
CA GLU A 468 -31.08 16.44 -3.44
C GLU A 468 -30.25 15.62 -4.43
N ALA A 469 -30.98 14.92 -5.31
CA ALA A 469 -30.42 14.06 -6.34
C ALA A 469 -29.84 14.90 -7.48
N ALA A 470 -28.51 14.97 -7.58
CA ALA A 470 -27.85 15.56 -8.74
C ALA A 470 -27.75 14.52 -9.86
N THR A 471 -28.51 14.72 -10.93
CA THR A 471 -28.42 14.00 -12.20
C THR A 471 -27.21 14.51 -13.00
N GLN A 472 -26.24 13.63 -13.31
CA GLN A 472 -25.22 13.91 -14.31
C GLN A 472 -25.10 12.78 -15.33
N THR A 473 -24.87 13.21 -16.57
CA THR A 473 -25.03 12.51 -17.84
C THR A 473 -23.85 11.59 -18.16
N VAL A 474 -24.15 10.35 -18.54
CA VAL A 474 -23.19 9.31 -18.92
C VAL A 474 -22.63 9.58 -20.33
N ARG A 475 -21.30 9.66 -20.47
CA ARG A 475 -20.59 9.44 -21.74
C ARG A 475 -19.92 8.07 -21.68
N MET A 476 -20.21 7.23 -22.67
CA MET A 476 -19.71 5.85 -22.73
C MET A 476 -18.31 5.81 -23.35
N SER A 477 -17.37 5.16 -22.66
CA SER A 477 -16.12 4.65 -23.24
C SER A 477 -15.55 3.48 -22.43
N ASN A 478 -15.30 2.37 -23.14
CA ASN A 478 -14.57 1.13 -22.82
C ASN A 478 -14.88 0.34 -21.52
N GLU A 479 -15.59 -0.78 -21.73
CA GLU A 479 -16.17 -1.71 -20.74
C GLU A 479 -15.18 -2.43 -19.80
N ILE A 480 -13.87 -2.46 -20.09
CA ILE A 480 -12.88 -3.11 -19.19
C ILE A 480 -12.41 -2.14 -18.09
N SER A 481 -12.48 -0.83 -18.32
CA SER A 481 -12.02 0.20 -17.38
C SER A 481 -13.06 0.59 -16.35
N THR A 482 -14.34 0.31 -16.61
CA THR A 482 -15.48 0.72 -15.78
C THR A 482 -15.68 -0.17 -14.54
N GLU A 483 -15.22 -1.41 -14.54
CA GLU A 483 -15.42 -2.32 -13.41
C GLU A 483 -14.50 -2.04 -12.21
N LEU A 484 -13.29 -1.50 -12.46
CA LEU A 484 -12.32 -1.14 -11.41
C LEU A 484 -12.69 0.16 -10.67
N ASN A 485 -13.64 0.93 -11.21
CA ASN A 485 -13.86 2.32 -10.83
C ASN A 485 -15.08 2.54 -9.95
N ASN A 486 -15.96 1.55 -9.79
CA ASN A 486 -17.22 1.73 -9.08
C ASN A 486 -17.16 1.07 -7.69
N THR A 487 -17.09 1.90 -6.66
CA THR A 487 -17.21 1.48 -5.26
C THR A 487 -18.59 1.83 -4.73
N ASP A 488 -19.09 1.06 -3.77
CA ASP A 488 -20.33 1.36 -3.08
C ASP A 488 -20.02 1.94 -1.69
N LEU A 489 -20.68 3.05 -1.36
CA LEU A 489 -20.58 3.70 -0.05
C LEU A 489 -21.73 3.25 0.85
N TYR A 490 -21.41 2.91 2.08
CA TYR A 490 -22.38 2.52 3.11
C TYR A 490 -22.17 3.32 4.39
N GLY A 491 -23.22 4.00 4.84
CA GLY A 491 -23.21 4.79 6.07
C GLY A 491 -23.66 3.98 7.28
N PHE A 492 -22.97 4.19 8.39
CA PHE A 492 -23.39 3.82 9.74
C PHE A 492 -23.17 5.03 10.68
N PRO A 493 -23.78 5.08 11.87
CA PRO A 493 -23.51 6.16 12.81
C PRO A 493 -22.00 6.33 13.08
N GLY A 494 -21.46 7.51 12.75
CA GLY A 494 -20.04 7.86 12.90
C GLY A 494 -19.08 7.14 11.95
N MET A 495 -19.59 6.38 10.97
CA MET A 495 -18.77 5.54 10.08
C MET A 495 -19.26 5.59 8.63
N LEU A 496 -18.34 5.59 7.68
CA LEU A 496 -18.62 5.43 6.26
C LEU A 496 -17.66 4.40 5.68
N PHE A 497 -18.21 3.38 5.03
CA PHE A 497 -17.43 2.32 4.39
C PHE A 497 -17.46 2.50 2.88
N GLU A 498 -16.29 2.55 2.27
CA GLU A 498 -16.12 2.42 0.82
C GLU A 498 -15.78 0.98 0.48
N VAL A 499 -16.63 0.35 -0.32
CA VAL A 499 -16.62 -1.10 -0.55
C VAL A 499 -16.48 -1.39 -2.03
N LEU A 500 -15.56 -2.28 -2.37
CA LEU A 500 -15.34 -2.75 -3.74
C LEU A 500 -16.36 -3.84 -4.10
N LYS A 501 -16.53 -4.12 -5.39
CA LYS A 501 -17.47 -5.13 -5.89
C LYS A 501 -17.18 -6.56 -5.41
N ASN A 502 -15.96 -6.82 -4.96
CA ASN A 502 -15.55 -8.09 -4.36
C ASN A 502 -15.72 -8.13 -2.82
N ASP A 503 -16.52 -7.21 -2.25
CA ASP A 503 -16.85 -7.15 -0.82
C ASP A 503 -15.68 -6.71 0.10
N ALA A 504 -14.53 -6.34 -0.48
CA ALA A 504 -13.40 -5.79 0.26
C ALA A 504 -13.61 -4.31 0.60
N ILE A 505 -13.25 -3.93 1.82
CA ILE A 505 -13.34 -2.54 2.28
C ILE A 505 -12.09 -1.78 1.83
N SER A 506 -12.29 -0.81 0.94
CA SER A 506 -11.26 0.06 0.37
C SER A 506 -10.83 1.13 1.36
N CYS A 507 -11.80 1.77 2.04
CA CYS A 507 -11.55 2.81 3.01
C CYS A 507 -12.65 2.83 4.09
N LEU A 508 -12.26 3.09 5.33
CA LEU A 508 -13.18 3.38 6.44
C LEU A 508 -12.98 4.83 6.89
N THR A 509 -14.02 5.64 6.78
CA THR A 509 -14.05 6.98 7.37
C THR A 509 -14.74 6.94 8.73
N VAL A 510 -14.12 7.55 9.74
CA VAL A 510 -14.66 7.70 11.10
C VAL A 510 -14.79 9.19 11.42
N TYR A 511 -15.92 9.61 11.98
CA TYR A 511 -16.22 11.02 12.24
C TYR A 511 -17.15 11.22 13.44
#